data_AF-A0AAP8QBM9-F1
#
_entry.id   AF-A0AAP8QBM9-F1
#
_cell.length_a   1.000
_cell.length_b   1.000
_cell.length_c   1.000
_cell.angle_alpha   90.00
_cell.angle_beta   90.00
_cell.angle_gamma   90.00
#
_symmetry.space_group_name_H-M   'P 1'
#
loop_
_entity.id
_entity.type
_entity.pdbx_description
1 polymer ?
#
loop_
_entity_poly.entity_id
_entity_poly.type
_entity_poly.pdbx_seq_one_letter_code
_entity_poly.pdbx_strand_id
1 'polypeptide(L)'
;MKKQTYLMFPLMTSLLVTGCGPAAISGNVNEVVPQNNQTVAAYKAFTFDVDPETFEVWVMKDGVKERVSEPLAKQTVTNLTKTADAVSWTYPDQQVKVKLTKGKNDLHVKITSTTSSPNHFINRAVKPLALAMGI
;
A
#
# COMPACT_ATOMS: atom_id res chain seq x y z
N MET A 1 -40.27 32.87 20.70
CA MET A 1 -41.26 33.53 19.81
C MET A 1 -41.27 32.80 18.48
N LYS A 2 -42.41 32.19 18.14
CA LYS A 2 -42.70 31.49 16.88
C LYS A 2 -42.91 32.52 15.77
N LYS A 3 -42.31 32.33 14.59
CA LYS A 3 -42.91 32.72 13.31
C LYS A 3 -42.51 31.70 12.24
N GLN A 4 -43.42 30.75 12.01
CA GLN A 4 -43.48 30.00 10.77
C GLN A 4 -44.19 30.86 9.73
N THR A 5 -43.72 30.82 8.49
CA THR A 5 -44.48 31.33 7.34
C THR A 5 -44.30 30.35 6.20
N TYR A 6 -45.45 29.89 5.71
CA TYR A 6 -45.70 28.85 4.72
C TYR A 6 -46.12 29.55 3.42
N LEU A 7 -45.68 29.05 2.25
CA LEU A 7 -46.34 29.23 0.94
C LEU A 7 -45.49 28.50 -0.12
N MET A 8 -45.78 27.24 -0.43
CA MET A 8 -46.69 26.76 -1.49
C MET A 8 -46.31 27.19 -2.92
N PHE A 9 -45.77 26.20 -3.65
CA PHE A 9 -46.02 25.78 -5.04
C PHE A 9 -46.25 26.85 -6.12
N PRO A 10 -45.52 26.70 -7.25
CA PRO A 10 -46.25 26.47 -8.49
C PRO A 10 -45.81 25.20 -9.25
N LEU A 11 -46.82 24.43 -9.63
CA LEU A 11 -46.84 23.37 -10.63
C LEU A 11 -46.83 24.06 -12.00
N MET A 12 -45.84 23.79 -12.86
CA MET A 12 -46.02 24.06 -14.29
C MET A 12 -45.26 23.05 -15.16
N THR A 13 -46.09 22.31 -15.88
CA THR A 13 -45.89 21.26 -16.88
C THR A 13 -45.20 21.77 -18.14
N SER A 14 -44.28 20.99 -18.69
CA SER A 14 -44.06 20.92 -20.15
C SER A 14 -43.45 19.57 -20.55
N LEU A 15 -44.32 18.67 -21.02
CA LEU A 15 -43.95 17.51 -21.83
C LEU A 15 -43.51 18.02 -23.21
N LEU A 16 -42.28 17.74 -23.61
CA LEU A 16 -41.87 17.73 -25.01
C LEU A 16 -41.62 16.28 -25.39
N VAL A 17 -42.61 15.66 -26.05
CA VAL A 17 -42.44 14.38 -26.73
C VAL A 17 -42.36 14.65 -28.23
N THR A 18 -41.15 14.59 -28.77
CA THR A 18 -40.85 14.41 -30.20
C THR A 18 -39.45 13.79 -30.20
N GLY A 19 -39.11 12.64 -30.74
CA GLY A 19 -39.73 11.71 -31.69
C GLY A 19 -38.54 11.11 -32.44
N CYS A 20 -38.18 9.85 -32.17
CA CYS A 20 -37.19 9.11 -32.96
C CYS A 20 -37.81 7.78 -33.37
N GLY A 21 -37.97 7.60 -34.68
CA GLY A 21 -38.43 6.34 -35.26
C GLY A 21 -37.44 5.19 -35.00
N PRO A 22 -37.88 3.93 -35.15
CA PRO A 22 -37.01 2.80 -34.96
C PRO A 22 -36.06 2.66 -36.16
N ALA A 23 -34.80 3.01 -35.97
CA ALA A 23 -33.72 2.38 -36.73
C ALA A 23 -33.46 1.01 -36.07
N ALA A 24 -33.74 -0.06 -36.80
CA ALA A 24 -33.35 -1.40 -36.40
C ALA A 24 -31.82 -1.45 -36.28
N ILE A 25 -31.32 -1.63 -35.06
CA ILE A 25 -29.94 -2.00 -34.81
C ILE A 25 -29.96 -3.32 -34.06
N SER A 26 -29.66 -4.37 -34.83
CA SER A 26 -29.25 -5.68 -34.33
C SER A 26 -28.03 -5.49 -33.43
N GLY A 27 -28.13 -5.89 -32.16
CA GLY A 27 -27.08 -5.73 -31.17
C GLY A 27 -27.29 -6.66 -29.98
N ASN A 28 -26.46 -7.69 -29.92
CA ASN A 28 -26.23 -8.68 -28.87
C ASN A 28 -26.67 -8.29 -27.44
N VAL A 29 -27.53 -9.11 -26.82
CA VAL A 29 -27.92 -9.01 -25.41
C VAL A 29 -26.75 -9.49 -24.55
N ASN A 30 -26.02 -8.56 -23.95
CA ASN A 30 -25.25 -8.85 -22.75
C ASN A 30 -25.97 -8.19 -21.57
N GLU A 31 -26.59 -9.07 -20.80
CA GLU A 31 -27.13 -8.89 -19.47
C GLU A 31 -26.21 -7.99 -18.62
N VAL A 32 -26.70 -6.81 -18.24
CA VAL A 32 -26.00 -5.94 -17.29
C VAL A 32 -26.16 -6.56 -15.90
N VAL A 33 -25.22 -7.43 -15.56
CA VAL A 33 -24.97 -7.81 -14.17
C VAL A 33 -24.67 -6.51 -13.40
N PRO A 34 -25.37 -6.22 -12.28
CA PRO A 34 -25.01 -5.08 -11.47
C PRO A 34 -23.58 -5.27 -10.98
N GLN A 35 -22.67 -4.48 -11.55
CA GLN A 35 -21.29 -4.42 -11.14
C GLN A 35 -21.29 -3.97 -9.69
N ASN A 36 -21.11 -4.93 -8.79
CA ASN A 36 -20.73 -4.70 -7.41
C ASN A 36 -19.48 -3.82 -7.47
N ASN A 37 -19.67 -2.51 -7.33
CA ASN A 37 -18.59 -1.58 -7.00
C ASN A 37 -18.21 -1.89 -5.55
N GLN A 38 -17.62 -3.07 -5.35
CA GLN A 38 -16.74 -3.33 -4.25
C GLN A 38 -15.63 -2.31 -4.43
N THR A 39 -15.76 -1.22 -3.69
CA THR A 39 -14.70 -0.23 -3.48
C THR A 39 -13.50 -1.05 -3.02
N VAL A 40 -12.59 -1.37 -3.96
CA VAL A 40 -11.29 -1.94 -3.62
C VAL A 40 -10.68 -0.88 -2.73
N ALA A 41 -10.67 -1.12 -1.41
CA ALA A 41 -10.17 -0.17 -0.45
C ALA A 41 -8.82 0.33 -0.97
N ALA A 42 -8.73 1.63 -1.26
CA ALA A 42 -7.50 2.23 -1.73
C ALA A 42 -6.48 2.04 -0.60
N TYR A 43 -5.65 1.01 -0.74
CA TYR A 43 -4.55 0.75 0.18
C TYR A 43 -3.65 1.98 0.09
N LYS A 44 -3.62 2.73 1.17
CA LYS A 44 -2.81 3.94 1.23
C LYS A 44 -1.35 3.54 1.20
N ALA A 45 -0.59 4.18 0.31
CA ALA A 45 0.82 3.90 0.10
C ALA A 45 1.61 4.16 1.40
N PHE A 46 2.51 3.24 1.76
CA PHE A 46 3.45 3.42 2.86
C PHE A 46 4.86 3.76 2.32
N THR A 47 5.72 4.30 3.17
CA THR A 47 7.16 4.44 2.90
C THR A 47 7.94 3.73 4.00
N PHE A 48 9.22 3.49 3.78
CA PHE A 48 10.09 2.92 4.80
C PHE A 48 11.44 3.61 4.80
N ASP A 49 12.10 3.58 5.96
CA ASP A 49 13.48 3.99 6.13
C ASP A 49 14.23 2.89 6.88
N VAL A 50 15.54 2.80 6.64
CA VAL A 50 16.39 1.81 7.27
C VAL A 50 17.77 2.35 7.56
N ASP A 51 18.26 2.06 8.76
CA ASP A 51 19.67 2.15 9.12
C ASP A 51 20.35 0.80 8.80
N PRO A 52 21.18 0.71 7.74
CA PRO A 52 21.86 -0.52 7.39
C PRO A 52 22.88 -0.98 8.43
N GLU A 53 23.44 -0.07 9.24
CA GLU A 53 24.47 -0.46 10.22
C GLU A 53 23.88 -1.19 11.43
N THR A 54 22.59 -0.95 11.73
CA THR A 54 21.89 -1.55 12.87
C THR A 54 20.68 -2.39 12.46
N PHE A 55 20.35 -2.47 11.17
CA PHE A 55 19.11 -3.09 10.67
C PHE A 55 17.84 -2.45 11.27
N GLU A 56 17.88 -1.22 11.78
CA GLU A 56 16.69 -0.56 12.31
C GLU A 56 15.79 -0.11 11.15
N VAL A 57 14.57 -0.65 11.10
CA VAL A 57 13.60 -0.39 10.03
C VAL A 57 12.42 0.37 10.61
N TRP A 58 12.08 1.46 9.92
CA TRP A 58 10.92 2.28 10.20
C TRP A 58 9.96 2.23 9.03
N VAL A 59 8.67 2.12 9.32
CA VAL A 59 7.61 2.20 8.31
C VAL A 59 6.74 3.41 8.62
N MET A 60 6.41 4.17 7.59
CA MET A 60 5.50 5.31 7.67
C MET A 60 4.26 5.05 6.83
N LYS A 61 3.09 5.16 7.44
CA LYS A 61 1.80 5.08 6.77
C LYS A 61 0.82 6.01 7.46
N ASP A 62 0.07 6.78 6.68
CA ASP A 62 -0.96 7.69 7.23
C ASP A 62 -0.43 8.68 8.27
N GLY A 63 0.82 9.13 8.13
CA GLY A 63 1.48 10.00 9.10
C GLY A 63 1.93 9.31 10.39
N VAL A 64 1.62 8.03 10.58
CA VAL A 64 2.13 7.20 11.68
C VAL A 64 3.47 6.61 11.27
N LYS A 65 4.49 6.82 12.10
CA LYS A 65 5.81 6.20 11.97
C LYS A 65 5.95 5.12 13.04
N GLU A 66 6.16 3.88 12.61
CA GLU A 66 6.34 2.75 13.51
C GLU A 66 7.67 2.04 13.26
N ARG A 67 8.34 1.64 14.34
CA ARG A 67 9.54 0.82 14.27
C ARG A 67 9.14 -0.64 14.13
N VAL A 68 9.64 -1.30 13.09
CA VAL A 68 9.30 -2.69 12.78
C VAL A 68 10.43 -3.67 13.02
N SER A 69 11.61 -3.21 13.44
CA SER A 69 12.70 -4.07 13.93
C SER A 69 13.36 -3.46 15.15
N GLU A 70 13.79 -4.31 16.08
CA GLU A 70 14.72 -3.86 17.11
C GLU A 70 16.11 -3.64 16.50
N PRO A 71 16.80 -2.53 16.83
CA PRO A 71 18.15 -2.29 16.33
C PRO A 71 19.10 -3.38 16.85
N LEU A 72 19.89 -3.92 15.94
CA LEU A 72 20.98 -4.85 16.23
C LEU A 72 22.24 -4.08 16.66
N ALA A 73 23.25 -4.83 17.12
CA ALA A 73 24.58 -4.27 17.31
C ALA A 73 25.10 -3.73 15.97
N LYS A 74 25.87 -2.63 16.02
CA LYS A 74 26.42 -1.98 14.84
C LYS A 74 27.32 -2.93 14.04
N GLN A 75 27.14 -2.97 12.73
CA GLN A 75 27.87 -3.84 11.80
C GLN A 75 28.55 -3.02 10.69
N THR A 76 29.63 -3.56 10.12
CA THR A 76 30.27 -3.01 8.92
C THR A 76 29.32 -3.14 7.73
N VAL A 77 29.11 -2.06 6.97
CA VAL A 77 28.24 -2.06 5.79
C VAL A 77 29.04 -1.74 4.53
N THR A 78 28.83 -2.54 3.49
CA THR A 78 29.41 -2.32 2.15
C THR A 78 28.34 -2.44 1.08
N ASN A 79 28.65 -1.97 -0.13
CA ASN A 79 27.78 -2.10 -1.31
C ASN A 79 26.35 -1.57 -1.07
N LEU A 80 26.23 -0.45 -0.35
CA LEU A 80 24.95 0.19 -0.07
C LEU A 80 24.40 0.84 -1.35
N THR A 81 23.21 0.41 -1.75
CA THR A 81 22.43 0.99 -2.85
C THR A 81 21.05 1.37 -2.33
N LYS A 82 20.61 2.59 -2.62
CA LYS A 82 19.28 3.09 -2.29
C LYS A 82 18.58 3.59 -3.56
N THR A 83 17.33 3.17 -3.75
CA THR A 83 16.41 3.69 -4.76
C THR A 83 15.09 4.10 -4.08
N ALA A 84 14.12 4.61 -4.84
CA ALA A 84 12.82 5.00 -4.30
C ALA A 84 12.08 3.81 -3.62
N ASP A 85 12.23 2.61 -4.17
CA ASP A 85 11.46 1.44 -3.74
C ASP A 85 12.32 0.32 -3.12
N ALA A 86 13.64 0.45 -3.11
CA ALA A 86 14.51 -0.60 -2.59
C ALA A 86 15.78 -0.07 -1.93
N VAL A 87 16.23 -0.80 -0.91
CA VAL A 87 17.53 -0.57 -0.26
C VAL A 87 18.24 -1.91 -0.16
N SER A 88 19.51 -1.97 -0.54
CA SER A 88 20.32 -3.18 -0.43
C SER A 88 21.71 -2.89 0.06
N TRP A 89 22.28 -3.80 0.84
CA TRP A 89 23.64 -3.70 1.36
C TRP A 89 24.20 -5.07 1.68
N THR A 90 25.49 -5.11 2.04
CA THR A 90 26.19 -6.34 2.43
C THR A 90 26.88 -6.13 3.77
N TYR A 91 26.69 -7.10 4.66
CA TYR A 91 27.47 -7.29 5.87
C TYR A 91 28.64 -8.23 5.52
N PRO A 92 29.86 -7.71 5.27
CA PRO A 92 30.97 -8.53 4.78
C PRO A 92 31.43 -9.55 5.82
N ASP A 93 31.46 -9.15 7.09
CA ASP A 93 31.92 -9.98 8.22
C ASP A 93 30.99 -11.17 8.47
N GLN A 94 29.69 -11.00 8.18
CA GLN A 94 28.68 -12.06 8.27
C GLN A 94 28.47 -12.78 6.93
N GLN A 95 29.10 -12.30 5.86
CA GLN A 95 28.93 -12.78 4.48
C GLN A 95 27.45 -12.90 4.12
N VAL A 96 26.70 -11.83 4.39
CA VAL A 96 25.26 -11.75 4.16
C VAL A 96 24.94 -10.51 3.36
N LYS A 97 24.14 -10.68 2.31
CA LYS A 97 23.52 -9.59 1.54
C LYS A 97 22.08 -9.43 1.97
N VAL A 98 21.69 -8.18 2.22
CA VAL A 98 20.32 -7.80 2.56
C VAL A 98 19.73 -6.97 1.42
N LYS A 99 18.46 -7.19 1.11
CA LYS A 99 17.66 -6.34 0.24
C LYS A 99 16.26 -6.17 0.83
N LEU A 100 15.88 -4.91 1.04
CA LEU A 100 14.52 -4.49 1.34
C LEU A 100 13.88 -3.97 0.05
N THR A 101 12.63 -4.33 -0.21
CA THR A 101 11.88 -3.86 -1.38
C THR A 101 10.45 -3.57 -0.99
N LYS A 102 9.99 -2.35 -1.30
CA LYS A 102 8.61 -1.95 -1.11
C LYS A 102 7.71 -2.75 -2.04
N GLY A 103 6.88 -3.59 -1.45
CA GLY A 103 5.73 -4.19 -2.09
C GLY A 103 4.54 -3.24 -2.06
N LYS A 104 3.39 -3.75 -2.46
CA LYS A 104 2.15 -2.98 -2.53
C LYS A 104 1.62 -2.64 -1.13
N ASN A 105 1.61 -3.65 -0.25
CA ASN A 105 1.06 -3.57 1.10
C ASN A 105 2.03 -4.11 2.16
N ASP A 106 3.24 -4.46 1.75
CA ASP A 106 4.22 -5.20 2.53
C ASP A 106 5.65 -4.79 2.17
N LEU A 107 6.54 -4.92 3.14
CA LEU A 107 7.97 -4.72 2.93
C LEU A 107 8.62 -6.08 2.76
N HIS A 108 9.11 -6.38 1.55
CA HIS A 108 9.83 -7.61 1.29
C HIS A 108 11.24 -7.51 1.85
N VAL A 109 11.63 -8.49 2.66
CA VAL A 109 12.98 -8.62 3.22
C VAL A 109 13.63 -9.87 2.63
N LYS A 110 14.71 -9.70 1.88
CA LYS A 110 15.52 -10.79 1.35
C LYS A 110 16.89 -10.76 2.00
N ILE A 111 17.27 -11.88 2.61
CA ILE A 111 18.59 -12.11 3.21
C ILE A 111 19.21 -13.27 2.45
N THR A 112 20.44 -13.10 1.97
CA THR A 112 21.13 -14.08 1.12
C THR A 112 22.55 -14.28 1.63
N SER A 113 22.92 -15.52 1.93
CA SER A 113 24.32 -15.86 2.20
C SER A 113 25.16 -15.61 0.95
N THR A 114 26.34 -15.02 1.11
CA THR A 114 27.31 -14.83 0.03
C THR A 114 28.39 -15.92 0.00
N THR A 115 28.26 -16.96 0.83
CA THR A 115 29.16 -18.12 0.89
C THR A 115 28.37 -19.43 0.78
N SER A 116 29.09 -20.49 0.40
CA SER A 116 28.62 -21.87 0.44
C SER A 116 28.81 -22.55 1.80
N SER A 117 29.59 -21.97 2.72
CA SER A 117 29.74 -22.47 4.09
C SER A 117 28.53 -22.13 4.96
N PRO A 118 28.22 -22.93 6.00
CA PRO A 118 27.20 -22.57 6.97
C PRO A 118 27.56 -21.25 7.65
N ASN A 119 26.65 -20.28 7.59
CA ASN A 119 26.77 -19.01 8.28
C ASN A 119 25.62 -18.81 9.25
N HIS A 120 25.93 -18.26 10.41
CA HIS A 120 24.95 -18.02 11.46
C HIS A 120 24.51 -16.55 11.43
N PHE A 121 23.24 -16.33 11.10
CA PHE A 121 22.61 -15.01 11.16
C PHE A 121 21.46 -15.05 12.16
N ILE A 122 21.48 -14.17 13.16
CA ILE A 122 20.42 -14.05 14.15
C ILE A 122 19.56 -12.85 13.77
N ASN A 123 18.35 -13.11 13.30
CA ASN A 123 17.33 -12.08 13.17
C ASN A 123 16.59 -11.94 14.51
N ARG A 124 16.73 -10.80 15.20
CA ARG A 124 15.88 -10.48 16.35
C ARG A 124 14.62 -9.78 15.86
N ALA A 125 13.48 -10.42 16.13
CA ALA A 125 12.10 -9.98 15.98
C ALA A 125 11.85 -8.81 15.01
N VAL A 126 11.31 -9.13 13.83
CA VAL A 126 10.65 -8.14 12.96
C VAL A 126 9.16 -8.13 13.32
N LYS A 127 8.62 -6.98 13.73
CA LYS A 127 7.19 -6.81 14.00
C LYS A 127 6.41 -7.01 12.68
N PRO A 128 5.37 -7.86 12.64
CA PRO A 128 4.55 -8.02 11.45
C PRO A 128 3.95 -6.67 11.05
N LEU A 129 3.99 -6.35 9.76
CA LEU A 129 3.52 -5.06 9.28
C LEU A 129 2.03 -4.83 9.58
N ALA A 130 1.20 -5.89 9.62
CA ALA A 130 -0.20 -5.78 10.05
C ALA A 130 -0.33 -5.25 11.48
N LEU A 131 0.47 -5.81 12.40
CA LEU A 131 0.53 -5.37 13.79
C LEU A 131 1.17 -3.98 13.95
N ALA A 132 1.99 -3.56 12.98
CA ALA A 132 2.57 -2.22 12.92
C ALA A 132 1.70 -1.18 12.21
N MET A 133 0.54 -1.60 11.67
CA MET A 133 -0.40 -0.71 10.98
C MET A 133 -1.76 -0.69 11.66
N GLY A 134 -1.90 -1.31 12.84
CA GLY A 134 -3.14 -1.34 13.62
C GLY A 134 -4.32 -2.00 12.90
N ILE A 135 -4.04 -2.96 12.01
CA ILE A 135 -5.04 -3.76 11.27
C ILE A 135 -5.15 -5.18 11.84
#